data_AF-A0A7S1PX25-F1
#
_entry.id   AF-A0A7S1PX25-F1
#
_cell.length_a   1.000
_cell.length_b   1.000
_cell.length_c   1.000
_cell.angle_alpha   90.00
_cell.angle_beta   90.00
_cell.angle_gamma   90.00
#
_symmetry.space_group_name_H-M   'P 1'
#
loop_
_entity.id
_entity.type
_entity.pdbx_description
1 polymer ?
#
loop_
_entity_poly.entity_id
_entity_poly.type
_entity_poly.pdbx_seq_one_letter_code
_entity_poly.pdbx_strand_id
1 'polypeptide(L)'
;MTGLWSGILAALAYSSLGVGAKNIALVRPFASRAETSAVRSSFDSWNVHAPCSPGFAGNVTLFLVYSQDFTTNPQVEAAANDIVSNFTARTESWHSCFQNVSLLSAGLTAAEDVYNPREQLSDPNWVSGPNGVFRFLAGRLLGDASW
;
A
#
# COMPACT_ATOMS: atom_id res chain seq x y z
N MET A 1 62.18 -24.44 9.81
CA MET A 1 61.61 -23.08 9.84
C MET A 1 61.82 -22.52 8.44
N THR A 2 60.86 -22.25 7.57
CA THR A 2 59.44 -21.86 7.70
C THR A 2 58.72 -22.29 6.43
N GLY A 3 57.52 -22.89 6.55
CA GLY A 3 56.68 -23.29 5.42
C GLY A 3 55.99 -22.09 4.79
N LEU A 4 55.99 -22.02 3.45
CA LEU A 4 55.19 -21.11 2.65
C LEU A 4 53.81 -21.75 2.41
N TRP A 5 52.83 -21.35 3.21
CA TRP A 5 51.42 -21.56 2.91
C TRP A 5 50.91 -20.32 2.15
N SER A 6 50.91 -20.38 0.82
CA SER A 6 50.19 -19.39 -0.01
C SER A 6 48.70 -19.68 0.08
N GLY A 7 48.03 -19.02 1.04
CA GLY A 7 46.58 -18.97 1.11
C GLY A 7 46.04 -18.18 -0.07
N ILE A 8 45.37 -18.88 -0.99
CA ILE A 8 44.50 -18.29 -1.99
C ILE A 8 43.30 -17.68 -1.24
N LEU A 9 43.33 -16.36 -1.02
CA LEU A 9 42.14 -15.60 -0.68
C LEU A 9 41.25 -15.55 -1.92
N ALA A 10 40.39 -16.56 -2.06
CA ALA A 10 39.24 -16.47 -2.94
C ALA A 10 38.32 -15.39 -2.34
N ALA A 11 38.45 -14.16 -2.85
CA ALA A 11 37.45 -13.13 -2.66
C ALA A 11 36.16 -13.68 -3.28
N LEU A 12 35.27 -14.19 -2.45
CA LEU A 12 33.87 -14.34 -2.80
C LEU A 12 33.34 -12.94 -3.03
N ALA A 13 33.48 -12.46 -4.28
CA ALA A 13 32.61 -11.43 -4.78
C ALA A 13 31.20 -11.98 -4.60
N TYR A 14 30.50 -11.48 -3.57
CA TYR A 14 29.05 -11.51 -3.55
C TYR A 14 28.65 -10.71 -4.78
N SER A 15 28.51 -11.40 -5.91
CA SER A 15 27.68 -10.92 -6.99
C SER A 15 26.32 -10.77 -6.37
N SER A 16 25.97 -9.55 -5.96
CA SER A 16 24.59 -9.18 -5.76
C SER A 16 23.94 -9.46 -7.11
N LEU A 17 23.34 -10.65 -7.25
CA LEU A 17 22.39 -10.95 -8.29
C LEU A 17 21.49 -9.74 -8.39
N GLY A 18 21.56 -9.04 -9.53
CA GLY A 18 20.82 -7.81 -9.74
C GLY A 18 19.35 -8.06 -9.45
N VAL A 19 18.90 -7.64 -8.27
CA VAL A 19 17.49 -7.48 -7.98
C VAL A 19 17.09 -6.27 -8.80
N GLY A 20 16.64 -6.51 -10.04
CA GLY A 20 16.05 -5.43 -10.83
C GLY A 20 15.03 -4.69 -9.98
N ALA A 21 15.03 -3.35 -10.06
CA ALA A 21 14.15 -2.51 -9.26
C ALA A 21 12.71 -3.05 -9.37
N LYS A 22 12.16 -3.52 -8.24
CA LYS A 22 10.81 -4.08 -8.20
C LYS A 22 9.84 -2.90 -8.25
N ASN A 23 9.00 -2.85 -9.28
CA ASN A 23 7.85 -1.94 -9.30
C ASN A 23 6.71 -2.63 -8.53
N ILE A 24 6.27 -2.04 -7.42
CA ILE A 24 5.29 -2.62 -6.51
C ILE A 24 4.13 -1.65 -6.35
N ALA A 25 2.90 -2.15 -6.50
CA ALA A 25 1.70 -1.43 -6.08
C ALA A 25 1.27 -1.96 -4.70
N LEU A 26 1.35 -1.12 -3.67
CA LEU A 26 0.77 -1.41 -2.37
C LEU A 26 -0.62 -0.78 -2.31
N VAL A 27 -1.64 -1.55 -1.95
CA VAL A 27 -3.01 -1.06 -1.94
C VAL A 27 -3.58 -1.13 -0.53
N ARG A 28 -4.18 -0.04 -0.07
CA ARG A 28 -4.87 0.05 1.22
C ARG A 28 -6.31 0.54 1.03
N PRO A 29 -7.28 -0.37 1.03
CA PRO A 29 -8.70 -0.02 1.09
C PRO A 29 -9.08 0.64 2.42
N PHE A 30 -10.09 1.52 2.38
CA PHE A 30 -10.78 2.05 3.56
C PHE A 30 -12.21 2.47 3.17
N ALA A 31 -13.16 2.42 4.10
CA ALA A 31 -14.58 2.64 3.81
C ALA A 31 -15.25 3.71 4.67
N SER A 32 -14.66 4.04 5.82
CA SER A 32 -15.27 4.93 6.80
C SER A 32 -14.35 6.07 7.20
N ARG A 33 -14.95 7.11 7.78
CA ARG A 33 -14.22 8.24 8.39
C ARG A 33 -13.24 7.78 9.46
N ALA A 34 -13.63 6.79 10.28
CA ALA A 34 -12.77 6.24 11.32
C ALA A 34 -11.52 5.58 10.72
N GLU A 35 -11.68 4.85 9.60
CA GLU A 35 -10.56 4.28 8.87
C GLU A 35 -9.72 5.34 8.18
N THR A 36 -10.30 6.44 7.68
CA THR A 36 -9.51 7.57 7.15
C THR A 36 -8.56 8.14 8.21
N SER A 37 -9.02 8.28 9.46
CA SER A 37 -8.16 8.66 10.58
C SER A 37 -7.07 7.63 10.85
N ALA A 38 -7.38 6.33 10.75
CA ALA A 38 -6.40 5.25 10.89
C ALA A 38 -5.38 5.21 9.73
N VAL A 39 -5.78 5.62 8.53
CA VAL A 39 -4.85 5.80 7.39
C VAL A 39 -3.88 6.92 7.72
N ARG A 40 -4.37 8.09 8.12
CA ARG A 40 -3.53 9.22 8.53
C ARG A 40 -2.55 8.85 9.64
N SER A 41 -3.03 8.21 10.72
CA SER A 41 -2.17 7.87 11.87
C SER A 41 -1.07 6.87 11.53
N SER A 42 -1.20 6.10 10.45
CA SER A 42 -0.14 5.19 10.01
C SER A 42 1.10 5.93 9.51
N PHE A 43 0.93 7.13 8.95
CA PHE A 43 2.06 7.95 8.49
C PHE A 43 2.85 8.48 9.69
N ASP A 44 2.18 8.72 10.82
CA ASP A 44 2.84 9.13 12.05
C ASP A 44 3.52 7.93 12.74
N SER A 45 2.93 6.74 12.68
CA SER A 45 3.57 5.54 13.22
C SER A 45 4.83 5.14 12.45
N TRP A 46 4.92 5.48 11.16
CA TRP A 46 6.12 5.26 10.35
C TRP A 46 7.33 6.08 10.76
N ASN A 47 7.14 7.15 11.55
CA ASN A 47 8.25 7.87 12.17
C ASN A 47 8.95 7.03 13.24
N VAL A 48 8.25 6.06 13.83
CA VAL A 48 8.80 5.13 14.84
C VAL A 48 9.13 3.79 14.22
N HIS A 49 8.32 3.34 13.27
CA HIS A 49 8.40 2.03 12.63
C HIS A 49 8.36 2.18 11.10
N ALA A 50 9.52 2.43 10.50
CA ALA A 50 9.61 2.62 9.05
C ALA A 50 8.97 1.43 8.28
N PRO A 51 8.21 1.71 7.20
CA PRO A 51 7.48 0.71 6.42
C PRO A 51 8.39 -0.10 5.48
N CYS A 52 9.66 0.27 5.37
CA CYS A 52 10.67 -0.47 4.63
C CYS A 52 12.01 -0.50 5.39
N SER A 53 12.82 -1.51 5.13
CA SER A 53 14.17 -1.61 5.68
C SER A 53 15.13 -0.64 4.99
N PRO A 54 16.19 -0.18 5.67
CA PRO A 54 17.26 0.60 5.04
C PRO A 54 17.83 -0.15 3.82
N GLY A 55 18.00 0.55 2.70
CA GLY A 55 18.51 -0.03 1.45
C GLY A 55 17.49 -0.78 0.60
N PHE A 56 16.19 -0.71 0.95
CA PHE A 56 15.13 -1.18 0.06
C PHE A 56 15.17 -0.43 -1.29
N ALA A 57 15.37 -1.17 -2.39
CA ALA A 57 15.55 -0.62 -3.74
C ALA A 57 14.35 -0.97 -4.65
N GLY A 58 13.13 -0.67 -4.19
CA GLY A 58 11.90 -0.87 -4.95
C GLY A 58 11.20 0.45 -5.27
N ASN A 59 10.54 0.51 -6.42
CA ASN A 59 9.65 1.60 -6.80
C ASN A 59 8.24 1.25 -6.32
N VAL A 60 7.84 1.78 -5.16
CA VAL A 60 6.54 1.45 -4.56
C VAL A 60 5.56 2.60 -4.75
N THR A 61 4.41 2.33 -5.36
CA THR A 61 3.27 3.24 -5.35
C THR A 61 2.27 2.77 -4.31
N LEU A 62 1.92 3.63 -3.35
CA LEU A 62 0.85 3.37 -2.39
C LEU A 62 -0.47 3.91 -2.93
N PHE A 63 -1.43 3.02 -3.20
CA PHE A 63 -2.79 3.38 -3.53
C PHE A 63 -3.65 3.35 -2.26
N LEU A 64 -4.22 4.49 -1.89
CA LEU A 64 -5.27 4.58 -0.87
C LEU A 64 -6.61 4.55 -1.59
N VAL A 65 -7.39 3.51 -1.34
CA VAL A 65 -8.61 3.22 -2.10
C VAL A 65 -9.81 3.40 -1.20
N TYR A 66 -10.59 4.45 -1.43
CA TYR A 66 -11.87 4.61 -0.76
C TYR A 66 -12.89 3.68 -1.42
N SER A 67 -13.63 2.91 -0.62
CA SER A 67 -14.61 1.95 -1.14
C SER A 67 -15.72 2.63 -1.96
N GLN A 68 -16.15 3.82 -1.56
CA GLN A 68 -17.20 4.58 -2.21
C GLN A 68 -16.62 5.69 -3.10
N ASP A 69 -17.37 6.77 -3.31
CA ASP A 69 -16.94 7.94 -4.07
C ASP A 69 -16.59 9.11 -3.13
N PHE A 70 -15.37 9.65 -3.22
CA PHE A 70 -14.93 10.83 -2.47
C PHE A 70 -15.88 12.03 -2.64
N THR A 71 -16.45 12.24 -3.84
CA THR A 71 -17.34 13.37 -4.13
C THR A 71 -18.65 13.33 -3.32
N THR A 72 -19.05 12.14 -2.89
CA THR A 72 -20.23 11.93 -2.03
C THR A 72 -19.91 12.05 -0.54
N ASN A 73 -18.63 12.14 -0.17
CA ASN A 73 -18.17 12.27 1.21
C ASN A 73 -17.04 13.31 1.35
N PRO A 74 -17.38 14.61 1.33
CA PRO A 74 -16.39 15.70 1.32
C PRO A 74 -15.42 15.68 2.52
N GLN A 75 -15.86 15.14 3.66
CA GLN A 75 -15.00 15.02 4.85
C GLN A 75 -13.90 13.98 4.65
N VAL A 76 -14.23 12.86 4.01
CA VAL A 76 -13.26 11.81 3.69
C VAL A 76 -12.34 12.28 2.56
N GLU A 77 -12.87 12.97 1.56
CA GLU A 77 -12.09 13.60 0.49
C GLU A 77 -11.06 14.59 1.03
N ALA A 78 -11.47 15.53 1.88
CA ALA A 78 -10.57 16.51 2.48
C ALA A 78 -9.45 15.81 3.27
N ALA A 79 -9.79 14.81 4.09
CA ALA A 79 -8.81 14.07 4.86
C ALA A 79 -7.86 13.23 3.99
N ALA A 80 -8.33 12.67 2.87
CA ALA A 80 -7.49 11.94 1.92
C ALA A 80 -6.55 12.87 1.15
N ASN A 81 -7.03 14.03 0.71
CA ASN A 81 -6.22 15.06 0.07
C ASN A 81 -5.15 15.60 1.02
N ASP A 82 -5.47 15.80 2.29
CA ASP A 82 -4.47 16.17 3.29
C ASP A 82 -3.38 15.11 3.43
N ILE A 83 -3.70 13.81 3.34
CA ILE A 83 -2.69 12.73 3.41
C ILE A 83 -1.71 12.84 2.24
N VAL A 84 -2.21 13.04 1.01
CA VAL A 84 -1.36 13.20 -0.18
C VAL A 84 -0.52 14.47 -0.09
N SER A 85 -1.14 15.61 0.26
CA SER A 85 -0.44 16.89 0.42
C SER A 85 0.69 16.78 1.46
N ASN A 86 0.39 16.21 2.63
CA ASN A 86 1.38 16.01 3.66
C ASN A 86 2.48 15.04 3.22
N PHE A 87 2.15 13.97 2.47
CA PHE A 87 3.16 13.07 1.94
C PHE A 87 4.18 13.84 1.08
N THR A 88 3.73 14.68 0.15
CA THR A 88 4.64 15.46 -0.71
C THR A 88 5.51 16.47 0.04
N ALA A 89 5.11 16.90 1.24
CA ALA A 89 5.85 17.85 2.07
C ALA A 89 6.79 17.18 3.09
N ARG A 90 6.75 15.85 3.22
CA ARG A 90 7.51 15.10 4.23
C ARG A 90 8.99 14.98 3.86
N THR A 91 9.81 14.89 4.90
CA THR A 91 11.29 14.83 4.80
C THR A 91 11.89 13.67 5.60
N GLU A 92 11.05 12.92 6.30
CA GLU A 92 11.43 11.77 7.12
C GLU A 92 12.02 10.67 6.25
N SER A 93 12.96 9.90 6.82
CA SER A 93 13.73 8.90 6.06
C SER A 93 12.86 7.84 5.37
N TRP A 94 11.74 7.47 6.00
CA TRP A 94 10.80 6.51 5.43
C TRP A 94 10.06 7.03 4.21
N HIS A 95 10.04 8.34 3.95
CA HIS A 95 9.40 8.91 2.75
C HIS A 95 9.97 8.27 1.47
N SER A 96 11.26 7.89 1.48
CA SER A 96 11.91 7.17 0.39
C SER A 96 11.38 5.74 0.14
N CYS A 97 10.61 5.16 1.07
CA CYS A 97 9.99 3.85 0.90
C CYS A 97 8.91 3.83 -0.19
N PHE A 98 8.32 4.99 -0.51
CA PHE A 98 7.27 5.13 -1.51
C PHE A 98 7.68 6.18 -2.54
N GLN A 99 7.51 5.86 -3.81
CA GLN A 99 7.71 6.81 -4.89
C GLN A 99 6.53 7.78 -5.00
N ASN A 100 5.32 7.29 -4.73
CA ASN A 100 4.09 8.08 -4.82
C ASN A 100 2.99 7.53 -3.90
N VAL A 101 2.08 8.42 -3.50
CA VAL A 101 0.80 8.08 -2.88
C VAL A 101 -0.32 8.54 -3.82
N SER A 102 -1.18 7.62 -4.22
CA SER A 102 -2.31 7.89 -5.13
C SER A 102 -3.64 7.59 -4.45
N LEU A 103 -4.65 8.39 -4.73
CA LEU A 103 -6.03 8.17 -4.28
C LEU A 103 -6.85 7.54 -5.39
N LEU A 104 -7.69 6.57 -5.04
CA LEU A 104 -8.70 5.99 -5.92
C LEU A 104 -10.04 5.88 -5.20
N SER A 105 -11.13 6.07 -5.93
CA SER A 105 -12.50 5.75 -5.51
C SER A 105 -12.92 4.45 -6.19
N ALA A 106 -13.39 3.46 -5.44
CA ALA A 106 -13.95 2.23 -6.01
C ALA A 106 -15.44 2.39 -6.38
N GLY A 107 -16.11 3.46 -5.93
CA GLY A 107 -17.43 3.86 -6.41
C GLY A 107 -18.57 2.95 -5.96
N LEU A 108 -18.37 2.14 -4.90
CA LEU A 108 -19.43 1.33 -4.33
C LEU A 108 -20.50 2.20 -3.70
N THR A 109 -21.76 1.80 -3.83
CA THR A 109 -22.86 2.38 -3.05
C THR A 109 -22.78 1.92 -1.59
N ALA A 110 -23.48 2.62 -0.69
CA ALA A 110 -23.56 2.19 0.71
C ALA A 110 -24.18 0.79 0.91
N ALA A 111 -24.99 0.33 -0.04
CA ALA A 111 -25.58 -1.02 -0.02
C ALA A 111 -24.60 -2.10 -0.50
N GLU A 112 -23.61 -1.74 -1.32
CA GLU A 112 -22.57 -2.65 -1.81
C GLU A 112 -21.37 -2.69 -0.86
N ASP A 113 -21.11 -1.59 -0.16
CA ASP A 113 -20.01 -1.43 0.79
C ASP A 113 -20.27 -2.09 2.15
N VAL A 114 -20.54 -3.40 2.11
CA VAL A 114 -20.87 -4.22 3.28
C VAL A 114 -19.67 -5.05 3.71
N TYR A 115 -19.28 -4.92 4.98
CA TYR A 115 -18.40 -5.86 5.67
C TYR A 115 -18.92 -6.14 7.08
N ASN A 116 -19.52 -7.31 7.28
CA ASN A 116 -20.07 -7.73 8.56
C ASN A 116 -19.62 -9.16 8.93
N PRO A 117 -18.45 -9.31 9.58
CA PRO A 117 -17.92 -10.63 9.91
C PRO A 117 -18.81 -11.44 10.88
N ARG A 118 -19.77 -10.80 11.56
CA ARG A 118 -20.71 -11.51 12.45
C ARG A 118 -21.78 -12.29 11.68
N GLU A 119 -22.01 -11.93 10.42
CA GLU A 119 -23.04 -12.53 9.57
C GLU A 119 -22.45 -13.53 8.56
N GLN A 120 -21.17 -13.88 8.69
CA GLN A 120 -20.47 -14.79 7.78
C GLN A 120 -21.22 -16.11 7.50
N LEU A 121 -21.94 -16.63 8.49
CA LEU A 121 -22.69 -17.90 8.37
C LEU A 121 -24.12 -17.72 7.84
N SER A 122 -24.68 -16.51 7.91
CA SER A 122 -26.11 -16.25 7.66
C SER A 122 -26.38 -15.37 6.45
N ASP A 123 -25.43 -14.54 6.04
CA ASP A 123 -25.55 -13.67 4.87
C ASP A 123 -24.38 -13.94 3.89
N PRO A 124 -24.61 -14.47 2.69
CA PRO A 124 -23.55 -14.64 1.69
C PRO A 124 -22.91 -13.31 1.24
N ASN A 125 -23.57 -12.18 1.47
CA ASN A 125 -23.10 -10.84 1.09
C ASN A 125 -22.30 -10.14 2.20
N TRP A 126 -22.00 -10.82 3.31
CA TRP A 126 -21.28 -10.26 4.46
C TRP A 126 -19.92 -9.62 4.12
N VAL A 127 -19.35 -9.91 2.95
CA VAL A 127 -18.04 -9.43 2.46
C VAL A 127 -18.15 -8.75 1.08
N SER A 128 -19.33 -8.27 0.71
CA SER A 128 -19.56 -7.63 -0.59
C SER A 128 -18.69 -6.40 -0.84
N GLY A 129 -18.44 -5.57 0.19
CA GLY A 129 -17.60 -4.36 0.08
C GLY A 129 -16.16 -4.69 -0.33
N PRO A 130 -15.42 -5.48 0.45
CA PRO A 130 -14.07 -5.91 0.09
C PRO A 130 -13.98 -6.59 -1.29
N ASN A 131 -14.97 -7.43 -1.63
CA ASN A 131 -15.04 -8.06 -2.96
C ASN A 131 -15.25 -7.03 -4.08
N GLY A 132 -16.11 -6.03 -3.86
CA GLY A 132 -16.34 -4.93 -4.79
C GLY A 132 -15.08 -4.12 -5.04
N VAL A 133 -14.36 -3.74 -3.99
CA VAL A 133 -13.07 -3.03 -4.11
C VAL A 133 -12.04 -3.87 -4.85
N PHE A 134 -11.97 -5.17 -4.59
CA PHE A 134 -11.08 -6.08 -5.32
C PHE A 134 -11.39 -6.09 -6.83
N ARG A 135 -12.67 -6.22 -7.21
CA ARG A 135 -13.09 -6.22 -8.62
C ARG A 135 -12.74 -4.91 -9.31
N PHE A 136 -13.00 -3.77 -8.64
CA PHE A 136 -12.59 -2.45 -9.14
C PHE A 136 -11.08 -2.39 -9.39
N LEU A 137 -10.27 -2.81 -8.42
CA LEU A 137 -8.81 -2.78 -8.53
C LEU A 137 -8.29 -3.71 -9.62
N ALA A 138 -8.85 -4.91 -9.75
CA ALA A 138 -8.50 -5.84 -10.81
C ALA A 138 -8.76 -5.21 -12.18
N GLY A 139 -9.96 -4.65 -12.42
CA GLY A 139 -10.26 -3.99 -13.69
C GLY A 139 -9.40 -2.74 -13.93
N ARG A 140 -9.15 -1.94 -12.88
CA ARG A 140 -8.40 -0.68 -13.00
C ARG A 140 -6.90 -0.89 -13.22
N LEU A 141 -6.29 -1.84 -12.51
CA LEU A 141 -4.83 -2.04 -12.51
C LEU A 141 -4.36 -3.10 -13.50
N LEU A 142 -5.20 -4.10 -13.82
CA LEU A 142 -4.83 -5.21 -14.71
C LEU A 142 -5.41 -5.07 -16.12
N GLY A 143 -6.31 -4.10 -16.34
CA GLY A 143 -7.09 -3.98 -17.58
C GLY A 143 -8.33 -4.86 -17.56
N ASP A 144 -9.26 -4.58 -18.49
CA ASP A 144 -10.64 -5.08 -18.59
C ASP A 144 -10.82 -6.53 -18.10
N ALA A 145 -11.06 -6.69 -16.81
CA ALA A 145 -11.37 -7.96 -16.19
C ALA A 145 -12.89 -8.09 -16.23
N SER A 146 -13.41 -8.65 -17.32
CA SER A 146 -14.81 -9.05 -17.41
C SER A 146 -15.04 -10.20 -16.42
N TRP A 147 -15.74 -9.92 -15.32
CA TRP A 147 -16.15 -10.90 -14.30
C TRP A 147 -17.63 -11.24 -14.42
#